data_AF-A0A1I4QWQ6-F1
#
_entry.id   AF-A0A1I4QWQ6-F1
#
_cell.length_a   1.000
_cell.length_b   1.000
_cell.length_c   1.000
_cell.angle_alpha   90.00
_cell.angle_beta   90.00
_cell.angle_gamma   90.00
#
_symmetry.space_group_name_H-M   'P 1'
#
loop_
_entity.id
_entity.type
_entity.pdbx_description
1 polymer ?
#
loop_
_entity_poly.entity_id
_entity_poly.type
_entity_poly.pdbx_seq_one_letter_code
_entity_poly.pdbx_strand_id
1 'polypeptide(L)'
;MKIKRKPRYVDMERCTGCGDCTRTYVGEDHPPRERDGELWVDRVHIDEVACVQCGECAVACAQSNPGQKPAMTNVAVDRIVDALEARKVVERPTILQKVLLMSPEERSAFWNEQFSKCIRCYGCVEVCPVYLDPPEELSFDKWIARAHVPPEYPDFHLLRAYHVYETCVLCGECEITCPVGIPLKTLQDLTQYFTPGEVFDLIPGAGEDVRRVILEFVQKVGEERVRRIRHAI
;
A
#
# COMPACT_ATOMS: atom_id res chain seq x y z
N MET A 1 37.09 6.08 -23.70
CA MET A 1 36.38 4.86 -23.26
C MET A 1 34.89 5.13 -23.28
N LYS A 2 34.11 4.48 -24.15
CA LYS A 2 32.66 4.73 -24.30
C LYS A 2 31.91 4.06 -23.16
N ILE A 3 31.58 4.82 -22.13
CA ILE A 3 30.67 4.41 -21.05
C ILE A 3 29.25 4.46 -21.61
N LYS A 4 28.62 3.31 -21.83
CA LYS A 4 27.21 3.22 -22.22
C LYS A 4 26.32 3.09 -20.96
N ARG A 5 25.82 4.26 -20.52
CA ARG A 5 24.67 4.52 -19.62
C ARG A 5 24.86 4.44 -18.09
N LYS A 6 24.37 5.48 -17.41
CA LYS A 6 23.96 5.56 -15.98
C LYS A 6 22.65 6.41 -15.91
N PRO A 7 21.78 6.31 -14.89
CA PRO A 7 20.49 7.02 -14.87
C PRO A 7 20.56 8.38 -14.13
N ARG A 8 19.60 9.29 -14.39
CA ARG A 8 19.58 10.70 -13.93
C ARG A 8 18.16 11.24 -13.78
N TYR A 9 17.87 12.03 -12.74
CA TYR A 9 16.77 13.02 -12.77
C TYR A 9 17.21 14.28 -13.55
N VAL A 10 16.28 14.90 -14.28
CA VAL A 10 16.52 16.04 -15.18
C VAL A 10 15.40 17.07 -15.06
N ASP A 11 15.76 18.29 -14.68
CA ASP A 11 14.91 19.49 -14.74
C ASP A 11 14.73 19.93 -16.21
N MET A 12 13.51 19.81 -16.73
CA MET A 12 13.24 19.93 -18.17
C MET A 12 13.31 21.36 -18.72
N GLU A 13 13.26 22.40 -17.88
CA GLU A 13 13.41 23.80 -18.34
C GLU A 13 14.87 24.28 -18.30
N ARG A 14 15.70 23.63 -17.49
CA ARG A 14 17.12 23.98 -17.31
C ARG A 14 18.09 22.98 -17.95
N CYS A 15 17.59 21.87 -18.46
CA CYS A 15 18.41 20.85 -19.10
C CYS A 15 18.99 21.32 -20.44
N THR A 16 20.31 21.38 -20.54
CA THR A 16 21.04 21.66 -21.79
C THR A 16 21.43 20.39 -22.55
N GLY A 17 21.10 19.20 -22.02
CA GLY A 17 21.42 17.91 -22.64
C GLY A 17 22.88 17.47 -22.54
N CYS A 18 23.73 18.16 -21.76
CA CYS A 18 25.17 17.82 -21.65
C CYS A 18 25.42 16.48 -20.95
N GLY A 19 24.53 16.14 -20.03
CA GLY A 19 24.63 14.98 -19.20
C GLY A 19 25.82 15.00 -18.23
N ASP A 20 25.64 15.59 -17.02
CA ASP A 20 26.53 15.42 -15.83
C ASP A 20 26.00 14.61 -14.60
N CYS A 21 24.69 14.39 -14.41
CA CYS A 21 24.09 13.48 -13.40
C CYS A 21 24.32 11.92 -13.47
N THR A 22 24.98 11.38 -14.51
CA THR A 22 25.46 10.00 -14.80
C THR A 22 26.88 9.89 -14.30
N ARG A 23 27.44 10.92 -13.67
CA ARG A 23 28.65 10.73 -12.87
C ARG A 23 28.19 9.97 -11.62
N THR A 24 27.95 8.67 -11.81
CA THR A 24 27.98 7.67 -10.73
C THR A 24 29.10 8.07 -9.78
N TYR A 25 28.76 8.12 -8.52
CA TYR A 25 29.74 7.69 -7.56
C TYR A 25 29.94 6.19 -7.78
N VAL A 26 31.14 5.82 -8.22
CA VAL A 26 31.66 4.47 -8.07
C VAL A 26 32.39 4.53 -6.73
N GLY A 27 31.66 4.24 -5.65
CA GLY A 27 32.26 4.25 -4.31
C GLY A 27 33.36 3.19 -4.21
N GLU A 28 34.36 3.44 -3.36
CA GLU A 28 35.47 2.50 -3.12
C GLU A 28 34.97 1.12 -2.65
N ASP A 29 33.81 1.07 -2.00
CA ASP A 29 33.23 -0.15 -1.44
C ASP A 29 32.72 -1.14 -2.51
N HIS A 30 32.36 -0.66 -3.70
CA HIS A 30 31.77 -1.46 -4.78
C HIS A 30 32.35 -1.09 -6.17
N PRO A 31 33.63 -1.40 -6.43
CA PRO A 31 34.27 -1.08 -7.70
C PRO A 31 33.75 -1.96 -8.86
N PRO A 32 33.86 -1.50 -10.12
CA PRO A 32 33.42 -2.24 -11.28
C PRO A 32 34.27 -3.51 -11.47
N ARG A 33 33.62 -4.63 -11.83
CA ARG A 33 34.24 -5.93 -12.08
C ARG A 33 34.36 -6.19 -13.58
N GLU A 34 35.49 -6.69 -14.03
CA GLU A 34 35.68 -7.04 -15.44
C GLU A 34 35.07 -8.41 -15.77
N ARG A 35 34.28 -8.49 -16.84
CA ARG A 35 33.72 -9.72 -17.38
C ARG A 35 33.58 -9.59 -18.91
N ASP A 36 34.14 -10.56 -19.62
CA ASP A 36 34.13 -10.62 -21.10
C ASP A 36 34.69 -9.36 -21.79
N GLY A 37 35.70 -8.73 -21.17
CA GLY A 37 36.32 -7.50 -21.65
C GLY A 37 35.49 -6.23 -21.40
N GLU A 38 34.40 -6.33 -20.64
CA GLU A 38 33.55 -5.22 -20.24
C GLU A 38 33.58 -5.01 -18.71
N LEU A 39 33.44 -3.76 -18.26
CA LEU A 39 33.35 -3.41 -16.84
C LEU A 39 31.88 -3.41 -16.38
N TRP A 40 31.57 -4.23 -15.38
CA TRP A 40 30.25 -4.43 -14.80
C TRP A 40 30.16 -3.86 -13.39
N VAL A 41 29.08 -3.15 -13.09
CA VAL A 41 28.71 -2.77 -11.71
C VAL A 41 27.48 -3.56 -11.31
N ASP A 42 27.51 -4.17 -10.13
CA ASP A 42 26.42 -5.00 -9.60
C ASP A 42 25.41 -4.20 -8.77
N ARG A 43 25.72 -2.93 -8.44
CA ARG A 43 24.86 -2.04 -7.66
C ARG A 43 24.76 -0.64 -8.30
N VAL A 44 23.54 -0.10 -8.31
CA VAL A 44 23.23 1.27 -8.73
C VAL A 44 22.78 2.04 -7.49
N HIS A 45 23.40 3.19 -7.24
CA HIS A 45 23.02 4.10 -6.17
C HIS A 45 22.05 5.15 -6.72
N ILE A 46 20.86 5.25 -6.14
CA ILE A 46 19.84 6.25 -6.49
C ILE A 46 19.89 7.34 -5.42
N ASP A 47 20.00 8.59 -5.85
CA ASP A 47 19.79 9.73 -4.97
C ASP A 47 18.31 9.79 -4.57
N GLU A 48 18.03 9.46 -3.31
CA GLU A 48 16.68 9.34 -2.78
C GLU A 48 15.96 10.68 -2.66
N VAL A 49 16.71 11.79 -2.50
CA VAL A 49 16.15 13.14 -2.42
C VAL A 49 15.65 13.59 -3.79
N ALA A 50 16.30 13.15 -4.86
CA ALA A 50 15.90 13.45 -6.23
C ALA A 50 14.92 12.41 -6.84
N CYS A 51 14.67 11.29 -6.17
CA CYS A 51 13.86 10.19 -6.70
C CYS A 51 12.36 10.41 -6.43
N VAL A 52 11.59 10.63 -7.49
CA VAL A 52 10.12 10.76 -7.42
C VAL A 52 9.36 9.44 -7.63
N GLN A 53 10.08 8.31 -7.64
CA GLN A 53 9.49 6.95 -7.74
C GLN A 53 8.60 6.69 -8.97
N CYS A 54 8.81 7.41 -10.09
CA CYS A 54 8.00 7.23 -11.31
C CYS A 54 8.18 5.86 -12.00
N GLY A 55 9.21 5.10 -11.66
CA GLY A 55 9.42 3.73 -12.16
C GLY A 55 9.98 3.60 -13.58
N GLU A 56 10.14 4.69 -14.33
CA GLU A 56 10.64 4.65 -15.72
C GLU A 56 12.03 4.04 -15.85
N CYS A 57 12.90 4.25 -14.85
CA CYS A 57 14.23 3.65 -14.82
C CYS A 57 14.18 2.12 -14.72
N ALA A 58 13.18 1.56 -14.03
CA ALA A 58 13.00 0.12 -13.92
C ALA A 58 12.48 -0.48 -15.23
N VAL A 59 11.54 0.21 -15.90
CA VAL A 59 11.05 -0.18 -17.24
C VAL A 59 12.20 -0.18 -18.27
N ALA A 60 13.00 0.89 -18.30
CA ALA A 60 14.14 0.98 -19.19
C ALA A 60 15.21 -0.09 -18.91
N CYS A 61 15.42 -0.44 -17.63
CA CYS A 61 16.32 -1.51 -17.21
C CYS A 61 15.86 -2.88 -17.74
N ALA A 62 14.58 -3.20 -17.60
CA ALA A 62 14.01 -4.46 -18.06
C ALA A 62 14.05 -4.60 -19.59
N GLN A 63 13.73 -3.52 -20.32
CA GLN A 63 13.79 -3.51 -21.79
C GLN A 63 15.21 -3.63 -22.33
N SER A 64 16.18 -2.99 -21.68
CA SER A 64 17.58 -3.02 -22.11
C SER A 64 18.29 -4.33 -21.77
N ASN A 65 17.75 -5.12 -20.85
CA ASN A 65 18.34 -6.39 -20.38
C ASN A 65 17.31 -7.53 -20.42
N PRO A 66 16.80 -7.89 -21.61
CA PRO A 66 15.77 -8.91 -21.74
C PRO A 66 16.30 -10.26 -21.25
N GLY A 67 15.52 -10.94 -20.41
CA GLY A 67 15.89 -12.24 -19.82
C GLY A 67 16.86 -12.18 -18.65
N GLN A 68 17.33 -10.99 -18.25
CA GLN A 68 18.14 -10.81 -17.05
C GLN A 68 17.32 -10.19 -15.91
N LYS A 69 17.73 -10.46 -14.66
CA LYS A 69 17.11 -9.80 -13.50
C LYS A 69 17.48 -8.31 -13.52
N PRO A 70 16.51 -7.39 -13.32
CA PRO A 70 16.81 -5.97 -13.18
C PRO A 70 17.84 -5.72 -12.07
N ALA A 71 18.68 -4.70 -12.22
CA ALA A 71 19.58 -4.30 -11.15
C ALA A 71 18.76 -3.90 -9.91
N MET A 72 19.08 -4.48 -8.75
CA MET A 72 18.42 -4.10 -7.51
C MET A 72 18.86 -2.70 -7.12
N THR A 73 17.90 -1.83 -6.79
CA THR A 73 18.17 -0.50 -6.26
C THR A 73 18.66 -0.61 -4.82
N ASN A 74 19.44 0.38 -4.36
CA ASN A 74 19.85 0.45 -2.95
C ASN A 74 18.64 0.53 -2.01
N VAL A 75 17.57 1.22 -2.40
CA VAL A 75 16.34 1.39 -1.59
C VAL A 75 15.77 0.08 -1.04
N ALA A 76 15.70 -0.98 -1.86
CA ALA A 76 15.19 -2.26 -1.39
C ALA A 76 16.15 -2.95 -0.42
N VAL A 77 17.46 -2.82 -0.65
CA VAL A 77 18.51 -3.36 0.21
C VAL A 77 18.56 -2.59 1.53
N ASP A 78 18.51 -1.27 1.49
CA ASP A 78 18.56 -0.39 2.65
C ASP A 78 17.34 -0.63 3.55
N ARG A 79 16.13 -0.76 2.99
CA ARG A 79 14.93 -1.16 3.75
C ARG A 79 15.07 -2.54 4.42
N ILE A 80 15.74 -3.49 3.76
CA ILE A 80 16.00 -4.82 4.34
C ILE A 80 17.03 -4.70 5.46
N VAL A 81 18.12 -3.96 5.24
CA VAL A 81 19.18 -3.73 6.24
C VAL A 81 18.58 -3.02 7.46
N ASP A 82 17.83 -1.94 7.29
CA ASP A 82 17.12 -1.24 8.37
C ASP A 82 16.21 -2.19 9.16
N ALA A 83 15.45 -3.05 8.47
CA ALA A 83 14.59 -4.02 9.12
C ALA A 83 15.38 -5.09 9.91
N LEU A 84 16.53 -5.54 9.38
CA LEU A 84 17.41 -6.51 10.03
C LEU A 84 18.14 -5.89 11.23
N GLU A 85 18.65 -4.67 11.10
CA GLU A 85 19.32 -3.92 12.17
C GLU A 85 18.35 -3.60 13.30
N ALA A 86 17.13 -3.18 12.97
CA ALA A 86 16.05 -3.00 13.93
C ALA A 86 15.53 -4.32 14.52
N ARG A 87 16.07 -5.48 14.08
CA ARG A 87 15.61 -6.83 14.46
C ARG A 87 14.09 -6.95 14.41
N LYS A 88 13.47 -6.40 13.35
CA LYS A 88 12.01 -6.48 13.18
C LYS A 88 11.62 -7.94 12.97
N VAL A 89 11.21 -8.59 14.05
CA VAL A 89 10.61 -9.92 14.01
C VAL A 89 9.10 -9.72 13.95
N VAL A 90 8.42 -10.54 13.12
CA VAL A 90 6.96 -10.60 13.18
C VAL A 90 6.58 -11.18 14.54
N GLU A 91 6.17 -10.30 15.46
CA GLU A 91 5.69 -10.71 16.77
C GLU A 91 4.43 -11.56 16.60
N ARG A 92 4.42 -12.72 17.26
CA ARG A 92 3.27 -13.61 17.34
C ARG A 92 2.71 -13.56 18.76
N PRO A 93 1.38 -13.49 18.93
CA PRO A 93 0.36 -13.41 17.88
C PRO A 93 0.34 -12.06 17.14
N THR A 94 0.04 -12.08 15.84
CA THR A 94 -0.18 -10.85 15.04
C THR A 94 -1.41 -10.11 15.54
N ILE A 95 -1.60 -8.84 15.16
CA ILE A 95 -2.80 -8.08 15.56
C ILE A 95 -4.08 -8.79 15.13
N LEU A 96 -4.14 -9.31 13.90
CA LEU A 96 -5.25 -10.13 13.42
C LEU A 96 -5.52 -11.33 14.35
N GLN A 97 -4.49 -12.08 14.72
CA GLN A 97 -4.64 -13.23 15.63
C GLN A 97 -5.13 -12.79 17.02
N LYS A 98 -4.63 -11.67 17.54
CA LYS A 98 -5.10 -11.08 18.81
C LYS A 98 -6.59 -10.76 18.73
N VAL A 99 -7.03 -10.05 17.68
CA VAL A 99 -8.44 -9.69 17.48
C VAL A 99 -9.34 -10.92 17.39
N LEU A 100 -8.92 -11.96 16.67
CA LEU A 100 -9.69 -13.21 16.56
C LEU A 100 -9.83 -13.93 17.90
N LEU A 101 -8.84 -13.81 18.80
CA LEU A 101 -8.85 -14.45 20.13
C LEU A 101 -9.56 -13.62 21.21
N MET A 102 -9.80 -12.33 20.98
CA MET A 102 -10.50 -11.45 21.92
C MET A 102 -11.97 -11.85 22.11
N SER A 103 -12.51 -11.63 23.31
CA SER A 103 -13.95 -11.67 23.56
C SER A 103 -14.68 -10.55 22.80
N PRO A 104 -16.01 -10.60 22.63
CA PRO A 104 -16.77 -9.52 22.02
C PRO A 104 -16.54 -8.15 22.67
N GLU A 105 -16.45 -8.10 24.00
CA GLU A 105 -16.21 -6.89 24.77
C GLU A 105 -14.78 -6.35 24.55
N GLU A 106 -13.79 -7.24 24.55
CA GLU A 106 -12.39 -6.89 24.27
C GLU A 106 -12.22 -6.36 22.85
N ARG A 107 -12.88 -6.97 21.85
CA ARG A 107 -12.88 -6.49 20.46
C ARG A 107 -13.49 -5.09 20.35
N SER A 108 -14.62 -4.88 21.01
CA SER A 108 -15.29 -3.57 21.04
C SER A 108 -14.37 -2.50 21.64
N ALA A 109 -13.78 -2.78 22.81
CA ALA A 109 -12.85 -1.88 23.46
C ALA A 109 -11.62 -1.59 22.57
N PHE A 110 -11.04 -2.63 21.98
CA PHE A 110 -9.89 -2.51 21.09
C PHE A 110 -10.16 -1.59 19.89
N TRP A 111 -11.24 -1.83 19.14
CA TRP A 111 -11.56 -1.03 17.96
C TRP A 111 -11.97 0.39 18.31
N ASN A 112 -12.70 0.60 19.41
CA ASN A 112 -13.00 1.94 19.91
C ASN A 112 -11.71 2.70 20.24
N GLU A 113 -10.77 2.06 20.92
CA GLU A 113 -9.46 2.64 21.20
C GLU A 113 -8.70 2.98 19.92
N GLN A 114 -8.63 2.06 18.95
CA GLN A 114 -7.89 2.32 17.71
C GLN A 114 -8.53 3.42 16.86
N PHE A 115 -9.85 3.35 16.62
CA PHE A 115 -10.51 4.31 15.75
C PHE A 115 -10.69 5.69 16.36
N SER A 116 -10.77 5.81 17.69
CA SER A 116 -10.81 7.11 18.38
C SER A 116 -9.55 7.97 18.15
N LYS A 117 -8.43 7.34 17.75
CA LYS A 117 -7.18 8.02 17.40
C LYS A 117 -7.24 8.71 16.04
N CYS A 118 -8.22 8.38 15.20
CA CYS A 118 -8.29 8.84 13.81
C CYS A 118 -8.41 10.37 13.73
N ILE A 119 -7.45 11.01 13.05
CA ILE A 119 -7.44 12.46 12.81
C ILE A 119 -8.11 12.87 11.49
N ARG A 120 -8.75 11.91 10.80
CA ARG A 120 -9.42 12.12 9.50
C ARG A 120 -8.54 12.82 8.44
N CYS A 121 -7.26 12.47 8.37
CA CYS A 121 -6.33 13.06 7.40
C CYS A 121 -6.47 12.52 5.97
N TYR A 122 -7.30 11.49 5.77
CA TYR A 122 -7.49 10.80 4.48
C TYR A 122 -6.26 10.13 3.86
N GLY A 123 -5.10 10.12 4.51
CA GLY A 123 -3.89 9.48 3.97
C GLY A 123 -4.08 7.99 3.62
N CYS A 124 -4.88 7.25 4.38
CA CYS A 124 -5.19 5.84 4.08
C CYS A 124 -6.08 5.62 2.85
N VAL A 125 -6.79 6.67 2.41
CA VAL A 125 -7.57 6.71 1.17
C VAL A 125 -6.65 7.09 0.01
N GLU A 126 -5.90 8.19 0.15
CA GLU A 126 -5.03 8.71 -0.90
C GLU A 126 -3.88 7.77 -1.28
N VAL A 127 -3.29 7.05 -0.30
CA VAL A 127 -2.20 6.10 -0.57
C VAL A 127 -2.67 4.83 -1.29
N CYS A 128 -3.98 4.55 -1.29
CA CYS A 128 -4.49 3.26 -1.73
C CYS A 128 -4.56 3.20 -3.26
N PRO A 129 -3.76 2.34 -3.93
CA PRO A 129 -3.67 2.34 -5.40
C PRO A 129 -4.93 1.79 -6.08
N VAL A 130 -5.83 1.18 -5.32
CA VAL A 130 -7.08 0.58 -5.81
C VAL A 130 -8.32 1.29 -5.30
N TYR A 131 -8.15 2.40 -4.56
CA TYR A 131 -9.26 3.27 -4.17
C TYR A 131 -9.55 4.24 -5.32
N LEU A 132 -10.29 3.74 -6.31
CA LEU A 132 -10.83 4.53 -7.42
C LEU A 132 -12.20 5.07 -7.01
N ASP A 133 -12.78 6.03 -7.74
CA ASP A 133 -14.01 6.75 -7.34
C ASP A 133 -15.03 5.90 -6.54
N PRO A 134 -15.40 6.32 -5.31
CA PRO A 134 -16.28 5.51 -4.47
C PRO A 134 -17.63 5.28 -5.13
N PRO A 135 -18.15 4.04 -5.10
CA PRO A 135 -19.51 3.78 -5.55
C PRO A 135 -20.42 4.68 -4.74
N GLU A 136 -21.41 5.27 -5.42
CA GLU A 136 -22.26 6.30 -4.84
C GLU A 136 -22.94 5.80 -3.56
N GLU A 137 -23.20 4.50 -3.46
CA GLU A 137 -23.79 3.82 -2.31
C GLU A 137 -22.90 3.86 -1.06
N LEU A 138 -21.58 3.81 -1.19
CA LEU A 138 -20.62 3.79 -0.06
C LEU A 138 -19.92 5.14 0.16
N SER A 139 -20.34 6.20 -0.54
CA SER A 139 -19.75 7.52 -0.42
C SER A 139 -19.82 8.07 1.00
N PHE A 140 -18.69 8.56 1.52
CA PHE A 140 -18.61 9.14 2.86
C PHE A 140 -19.57 10.32 3.06
N ASP A 141 -19.83 11.11 2.01
CA ASP A 141 -20.74 12.27 2.10
C ASP A 141 -22.18 11.89 2.47
N LYS A 142 -22.57 10.63 2.24
CA LYS A 142 -23.91 10.13 2.59
C LYS A 142 -24.02 9.64 4.03
N TRP A 143 -22.92 9.14 4.60
CA TRP A 143 -22.95 8.35 5.83
C TRP A 143 -22.18 8.97 7.00
N ILE A 144 -21.22 9.84 6.72
CA ILE A 144 -20.26 10.35 7.70
C ILE A 144 -20.44 11.87 7.81
N ALA A 145 -20.71 12.39 9.01
CA ALA A 145 -20.89 13.82 9.16
C ALA A 145 -19.61 14.57 8.80
N ARG A 146 -19.75 15.78 8.26
CA ARG A 146 -18.61 16.65 7.94
C ARG A 146 -18.08 17.30 9.21
N ALA A 147 -16.80 17.68 9.19
CA ALA A 147 -16.13 18.43 10.25
C ALA A 147 -16.09 17.77 11.65
N HIS A 148 -16.27 16.45 11.75
CA HIS A 148 -16.06 15.67 12.97
C HIS A 148 -14.71 14.92 12.94
N VAL A 149 -13.96 15.03 14.04
CA VAL A 149 -12.68 14.34 14.28
C VAL A 149 -12.67 13.80 15.72
N PRO A 150 -12.52 12.48 15.94
CA PRO A 150 -12.50 11.42 14.91
C PRO A 150 -13.82 11.36 14.12
N PRO A 151 -13.83 10.82 12.89
CA PRO A 151 -15.07 10.55 12.18
C PRO A 151 -15.87 9.47 12.91
N GLU A 152 -17.15 9.33 12.58
CA GLU A 152 -17.99 8.25 13.10
C GLU A 152 -17.32 6.89 12.86
N TYR A 153 -17.05 6.18 13.96
CA TYR A 153 -16.42 4.87 13.95
C TYR A 153 -17.34 3.83 14.57
N PRO A 154 -17.31 2.58 14.05
CA PRO A 154 -16.42 2.07 13.01
C PRO A 154 -16.85 2.42 11.57
N ASP A 155 -17.99 3.10 11.37
CA ASP A 155 -18.64 3.33 10.07
C ASP A 155 -17.71 3.88 8.98
N PHE A 156 -16.96 4.96 9.25
CA PHE A 156 -16.01 5.52 8.28
C PHE A 156 -15.00 4.48 7.78
N HIS A 157 -14.46 3.68 8.71
CA HIS A 157 -13.44 2.70 8.42
C HIS A 157 -14.02 1.49 7.68
N LEU A 158 -15.22 1.04 8.04
CA LEU A 158 -15.92 -0.05 7.36
C LEU A 158 -16.31 0.34 5.93
N LEU A 159 -16.89 1.52 5.71
CA LEU A 159 -17.21 2.02 4.37
C LEU A 159 -15.95 2.06 3.49
N ARG A 160 -14.83 2.57 4.02
CA ARG A 160 -13.54 2.59 3.33
C ARG A 160 -13.07 1.18 2.98
N ALA A 161 -13.15 0.24 3.91
CA ALA A 161 -12.66 -1.13 3.71
C ALA A 161 -13.52 -1.91 2.70
N TYR A 162 -14.84 -1.76 2.77
CA TYR A 162 -15.79 -2.39 1.85
C TYR A 162 -15.81 -1.78 0.47
N HIS A 163 -15.38 -0.53 0.31
CA HIS A 163 -15.22 0.03 -1.02
C HIS A 163 -14.17 -0.75 -1.84
N VAL A 164 -13.05 -1.14 -1.22
CA VAL A 164 -11.95 -1.82 -1.94
C VAL A 164 -11.86 -3.32 -1.66
N TYR A 165 -12.87 -3.94 -1.04
CA TYR A 165 -12.74 -5.32 -0.52
C TYR A 165 -12.42 -6.36 -1.60
N GLU A 166 -12.99 -6.24 -2.80
CA GLU A 166 -12.70 -7.15 -3.94
C GLU A 166 -11.35 -6.88 -4.60
N THR A 167 -10.90 -5.62 -4.62
CA THR A 167 -9.73 -5.17 -5.40
C THR A 167 -8.48 -5.04 -4.54
N CYS A 168 -8.61 -5.05 -3.22
CA CYS A 168 -7.48 -4.88 -2.33
C CYS A 168 -6.48 -6.05 -2.49
N VAL A 169 -5.21 -5.70 -2.58
CA VAL A 169 -4.08 -6.64 -2.71
C VAL A 169 -3.33 -6.83 -1.39
N LEU A 170 -3.92 -6.38 -0.27
CA LEU A 170 -3.35 -6.46 1.08
C LEU A 170 -1.92 -5.90 1.21
N CYS A 171 -1.59 -4.83 0.47
CA CYS A 171 -0.26 -4.23 0.49
C CYS A 171 0.12 -3.59 1.84
N GLY A 172 -0.87 -3.16 2.63
CA GLY A 172 -0.65 -2.56 3.95
C GLY A 172 -0.25 -1.09 3.96
N GLU A 173 -0.16 -0.43 2.81
CA GLU A 173 0.20 1.01 2.71
C GLU A 173 -0.73 1.91 3.53
N CYS A 174 -2.02 1.54 3.64
CA CYS A 174 -2.98 2.27 4.48
C CYS A 174 -2.61 2.30 5.96
N GLU A 175 -2.01 1.23 6.47
CA GLU A 175 -1.54 1.11 7.86
C GLU A 175 -0.19 1.81 8.02
N ILE A 176 0.73 1.63 7.07
CA ILE A 176 2.06 2.24 7.08
C ILE A 176 1.98 3.77 7.05
N THR A 177 1.08 4.33 6.22
CA THR A 177 0.92 5.78 6.10
C THR A 177 0.19 6.41 7.30
N CYS A 178 -0.47 5.61 8.14
CA CYS A 178 -1.30 6.14 9.22
C CYS A 178 -0.43 6.79 10.31
N PRO A 179 -0.48 8.12 10.51
CA PRO A 179 0.39 8.80 11.47
C PRO A 179 0.05 8.47 12.93
N VAL A 180 -1.12 7.87 13.16
CA VAL A 180 -1.62 7.48 14.49
C VAL A 180 -1.72 5.96 14.65
N GLY A 181 -1.14 5.19 13.72
CA GLY A 181 -0.90 3.76 13.88
C GLY A 181 -2.15 2.87 13.96
N ILE A 182 -3.25 3.23 13.30
CA ILE A 182 -4.46 2.39 13.24
C ILE A 182 -4.16 1.13 12.41
N PRO A 183 -4.51 -0.08 12.88
CA PRO A 183 -4.23 -1.32 12.18
C PRO A 183 -5.19 -1.56 10.99
N LEU A 184 -5.14 -0.65 10.00
CA LEU A 184 -6.06 -0.62 8.86
C LEU A 184 -5.89 -1.82 7.92
N LYS A 185 -4.71 -2.43 7.88
CA LYS A 185 -4.51 -3.66 7.12
C LYS A 185 -5.24 -4.83 7.79
N THR A 186 -5.23 -4.89 9.12
CA THR A 186 -5.99 -5.91 9.87
C THR A 186 -7.48 -5.80 9.59
N LEU A 187 -8.04 -4.58 9.57
CA LEU A 187 -9.42 -4.33 9.15
C LEU A 187 -9.67 -4.89 7.73
N GLN A 188 -8.76 -4.64 6.79
CA GLN A 188 -8.90 -5.15 5.43
C GLN A 188 -8.82 -6.67 5.35
N ASP A 189 -7.92 -7.31 6.10
CA ASP A 189 -7.84 -8.77 6.21
C ASP A 189 -9.20 -9.35 6.65
N LEU A 190 -9.84 -8.74 7.65
CA LEU A 190 -11.17 -9.18 8.09
C LEU A 190 -12.22 -9.08 6.98
N THR A 191 -12.27 -7.98 6.23
CA THR A 191 -13.23 -7.81 5.13
C THR A 191 -13.00 -8.75 3.93
N GLN A 192 -11.78 -9.26 3.74
CA GLN A 192 -11.48 -10.19 2.64
C GLN A 192 -11.79 -11.64 2.97
N TYR A 193 -11.61 -12.03 4.23
CA TYR A 193 -11.68 -13.43 4.64
C TYR A 193 -12.95 -13.81 5.39
N PHE A 194 -13.76 -12.85 5.80
CA PHE A 194 -15.00 -13.08 6.53
C PHE A 194 -16.20 -12.46 5.80
N THR A 195 -17.38 -13.02 6.05
CA THR A 195 -18.63 -12.45 5.55
C THR A 195 -18.94 -11.13 6.26
N PRO A 196 -19.74 -10.23 5.66
CA PRO A 196 -20.04 -8.96 6.30
C PRO A 196 -20.69 -9.09 7.69
N GLY A 197 -21.52 -10.10 7.89
CA GLY A 197 -22.10 -10.40 9.21
C GLY A 197 -21.01 -10.68 10.25
N GLU A 198 -20.09 -11.59 9.94
CA GLU A 198 -18.96 -11.92 10.83
C GLU A 198 -18.05 -10.70 11.06
N VAL A 199 -17.83 -9.86 10.05
CA VAL A 199 -17.05 -8.63 10.21
C VAL A 199 -17.72 -7.67 11.19
N PHE A 200 -19.05 -7.55 11.18
CA PHE A 200 -19.76 -6.71 12.16
C PHE A 200 -19.68 -7.27 13.59
N ASP A 201 -19.52 -8.58 13.74
CA ASP A 201 -19.28 -9.21 15.05
C ASP A 201 -17.82 -9.03 15.51
N LEU A 202 -16.88 -9.00 14.55
CA LEU A 202 -15.45 -8.79 14.78
C LEU A 202 -15.09 -7.31 14.99
N ILE A 203 -15.88 -6.40 14.42
CA ILE A 203 -15.74 -4.94 14.49
C ILE A 203 -17.11 -4.34 14.85
N PRO A 204 -17.49 -4.43 16.13
CA PRO A 204 -18.81 -4.01 16.58
C PRO A 204 -18.96 -2.49 16.61
N GLY A 205 -20.22 -2.04 16.64
CA GLY A 205 -20.59 -0.62 16.81
C GLY A 205 -21.02 0.07 15.52
N ALA A 206 -21.03 -0.62 14.38
CA ALA A 206 -21.47 -0.05 13.12
C ALA A 206 -22.97 0.32 13.14
N GLY A 207 -23.33 1.48 12.60
CA GLY A 207 -24.71 1.94 12.51
C GLY A 207 -25.56 1.02 11.63
N GLU A 208 -26.85 0.83 11.97
CA GLU A 208 -27.73 -0.11 11.26
C GLU A 208 -27.85 0.20 9.76
N ASP A 209 -27.91 1.49 9.40
CA ASP A 209 -28.02 1.90 8.00
C ASP A 209 -26.72 1.62 7.22
N VAL A 210 -25.56 1.82 7.86
CA VAL A 210 -24.24 1.51 7.28
C VAL A 210 -24.07 0.00 7.12
N ARG A 211 -24.51 -0.80 8.10
CA ARG A 211 -24.51 -2.27 7.99
C ARG A 211 -25.36 -2.73 6.81
N ARG A 212 -26.55 -2.17 6.66
CA ARG A 212 -27.49 -2.50 5.58
C ARG A 212 -26.91 -2.19 4.21
N VAL A 213 -26.38 -0.98 4.00
CA VAL A 213 -25.82 -0.62 2.67
C VAL A 213 -24.60 -1.47 2.31
N ILE A 214 -23.76 -1.83 3.28
CA ILE A 214 -22.63 -2.73 3.05
C ILE A 214 -23.12 -4.12 2.60
N LEU A 215 -24.13 -4.68 3.27
CA LEU A 215 -24.70 -5.98 2.90
C LEU A 215 -25.29 -5.95 1.48
N GLU A 216 -26.07 -4.93 1.16
CA GLU A 216 -26.67 -4.74 -0.16
C GLU A 216 -25.60 -4.60 -1.26
N PHE A 217 -24.55 -3.82 -0.98
CA PHE A 217 -23.42 -3.63 -1.90
C PHE A 217 -22.69 -4.95 -2.18
N VAL A 218 -22.32 -5.69 -1.13
CA VAL A 218 -21.60 -6.97 -1.28
C VAL A 218 -22.45 -8.00 -2.03
N GLN A 219 -23.76 -8.05 -1.78
CA GLN A 219 -24.67 -8.92 -2.52
C GLN A 219 -24.72 -8.55 -4.01
N LYS A 220 -24.94 -7.27 -4.33
CA LYS A 220 -25.00 -6.76 -5.71
C LYS A 220 -23.73 -7.12 -6.49
N VAL A 221 -22.58 -6.85 -5.88
CA VAL A 221 -21.26 -7.15 -6.45
C VAL A 221 -21.08 -8.66 -6.69
N GLY A 222 -21.48 -9.50 -5.74
CA GLY A 222 -21.48 -10.96 -5.88
C GLY A 222 -22.34 -11.45 -7.05
N GLU A 223 -23.55 -10.90 -7.20
CA GLU A 223 -24.45 -11.22 -8.32
C GLU A 223 -23.86 -10.83 -9.68
N GLU A 224 -23.26 -9.65 -9.78
CA GLU A 224 -22.58 -9.20 -11.00
C GLU A 224 -21.40 -10.09 -11.35
N ARG A 225 -20.62 -10.52 -10.36
CA ARG A 225 -19.49 -11.43 -10.56
C ARG A 225 -19.96 -12.76 -11.15
N VAL A 226 -21.02 -13.35 -10.60
CA VAL A 226 -21.63 -14.58 -11.13
C VAL A 226 -22.15 -14.37 -12.55
N ARG A 227 -22.78 -13.23 -12.85
CA ARG A 227 -23.23 -12.91 -14.21
C ARG A 227 -22.06 -12.83 -15.18
N ARG A 228 -20.95 -12.17 -14.85
CA ARG A 228 -19.77 -12.06 -15.72
C ARG A 228 -19.17 -13.43 -16.03
N ILE A 229 -19.05 -14.30 -15.04
CA ILE A 229 -18.53 -15.67 -15.23
C ILE A 229 -19.43 -16.47 -16.17
N ARG A 230 -20.76 -16.39 -16.01
CA ARG A 230 -21.72 -17.09 -16.87
C ARG A 230 -21.71 -16.63 -18.34
N HIS A 231 -21.32 -15.38 -18.62
CA HIS A 231 -21.19 -14.87 -19.99
C HIS A 231 -19.83 -15.15 -20.62
N ALA A 232 -18.84 -15.59 -19.82
CA ALA A 232 -17.49 -15.90 -20.27
C ALA A 232 -17.28 -17.39 -20.59
N ILE A 233 -18.27 -18.24 -20.27
CA ILE A 233 -18.32 -19.70 -20.53
C ILE A 233 -19.32 -19.95 -21.64
#